data_AF-A0A653W6I4-F1
#
_entry.id   AF-A0A653W6I4-F1
#
_cell.length_a   1.000
_cell.length_b   1.000
_cell.length_c   1.000
_cell.angle_alpha   90.00
_cell.angle_beta   90.00
_cell.angle_gamma   90.00
#
_symmetry.space_group_name_H-M   'P 1'
#
loop_
_entity.id
_entity.type
_entity.pdbx_description
1 polymer ?
#
loop_
_entity_poly.entity_id
_entity_poly.type
_entity_poly.pdbx_seq_one_letter_code
_entity_poly.pdbx_strand_id
1 'polypeptide(L)'
;MNLVKPGVGVAALVLLLSACGGGASSDRPSSGELADAIKSGSSGLGVSEDKADCVAKVLVDSDLSDEALRRYTGDNDAEDLNDADDKAFEDVLSSIQDRCKVSQGAV
;
A
#
# COMPACT_ATOMS: atom_id res chain seq x y z
N MET A 1 11.46 52.17 -10.75
CA MET A 1 10.28 51.32 -11.01
C MET A 1 10.39 50.14 -10.04
N ASN A 2 9.93 50.34 -8.80
CA ASN A 2 8.64 49.86 -8.25
C ASN A 2 8.67 48.33 -8.01
N LEU A 3 8.39 47.75 -6.84
CA LEU A 3 7.88 48.22 -5.55
C LEU A 3 8.10 47.05 -4.57
N VAL A 4 8.51 47.31 -3.33
CA VAL A 4 8.42 46.34 -2.23
C VAL A 4 7.27 46.78 -1.32
N LYS A 5 6.19 46.01 -1.19
CA LYS A 5 5.43 45.86 0.07
C LYS A 5 4.49 44.62 0.07
N PRO A 6 4.19 44.07 1.27
CA PRO A 6 3.77 42.68 1.50
C PRO A 6 2.25 42.52 1.70
N GLY A 7 1.75 41.31 1.45
CA GLY A 7 0.41 40.87 1.81
C GLY A 7 0.46 39.43 2.33
N VAL A 8 -0.05 39.25 3.54
CA VAL A 8 -0.09 37.99 4.30
C VAL A 8 -0.93 36.93 3.59
N GLY A 9 -0.43 35.70 3.58
CA GLY A 9 -1.17 34.53 3.12
C GLY A 9 -0.25 33.35 2.82
N VAL A 10 0.37 32.79 3.85
CA VAL A 10 1.10 31.52 3.75
C VAL A 10 0.07 30.42 3.46
N ALA A 11 0.01 30.00 2.21
CA ALA A 11 -0.43 28.66 1.81
C ALA A 11 0.18 28.39 0.45
N ALA A 12 1.50 28.18 0.43
CA ALA A 12 2.11 27.44 -0.65
C ALA A 12 1.48 26.04 -0.62
N LEU A 13 0.42 25.83 -1.40
CA LEU A 13 -0.03 24.51 -1.81
C LEU A 13 1.06 23.96 -2.73
N VAL A 14 2.16 23.54 -2.11
CA VAL A 14 3.08 22.59 -2.72
C VAL A 14 2.28 21.29 -2.75
N LEU A 15 1.50 21.13 -3.82
CA LEU A 15 1.07 19.82 -4.28
C LEU A 15 2.36 19.09 -4.65
N LEU A 16 3.01 18.52 -3.63
CA LEU A 16 4.03 17.51 -3.81
C LEU A 16 3.32 16.37 -4.52
N LEU A 17 3.43 16.36 -5.85
CA LEU A 17 3.34 15.14 -6.62
C LEU A 17 4.47 14.24 -6.09
N SER A 18 4.19 13.49 -5.02
CA SER A 18 4.95 12.30 -4.63
C SER A 18 4.63 11.16 -5.62
N ALA A 19 4.79 11.46 -6.90
CA ALA A 19 4.89 10.53 -8.00
C ALA A 19 6.25 10.80 -8.64
N CYS A 20 7.32 10.53 -7.88
CA CYS A 20 8.68 10.43 -8.37
C CYS A 20 9.29 9.24 -7.61
N GLY A 21 9.48 8.14 -8.31
CA GLY A 21 10.04 6.92 -7.76
C GLY A 21 11.46 7.09 -7.23
N GLY A 22 11.90 6.11 -6.45
CA GLY A 22 13.29 5.97 -6.04
C GLY A 22 13.58 6.72 -4.74
N GLY A 23 13.07 6.20 -3.64
CA GLY A 23 13.44 6.65 -2.31
C GLY A 23 13.09 5.56 -1.32
N ALA A 24 14.01 4.63 -1.12
CA ALA A 24 14.00 3.69 -0.01
C ALA A 24 13.93 4.48 1.31
N SER A 25 12.71 4.82 1.71
CA SER A 25 12.38 5.10 3.10
C SER A 25 11.72 3.85 3.62
N SER A 26 12.10 3.46 4.83
CA SER A 26 11.59 2.30 5.55
C SER A 26 10.11 2.46 5.96
N ASP A 27 9.29 3.00 5.07
CA ASP A 27 7.90 3.34 5.28
C ASP A 27 7.06 2.18 4.77
N ARG A 28 6.39 1.53 5.71
CA ARG A 28 5.29 0.60 5.46
C ARG A 28 4.38 1.13 4.34
N PRO A 29 4.13 0.36 3.26
CA PRO A 29 3.21 0.76 2.22
C PRO A 29 1.85 1.14 2.79
N SER A 30 1.27 2.23 2.28
CA SER A 30 -0.06 2.65 2.69
C SER A 30 -1.15 1.72 2.14
N SER A 31 -2.33 1.73 2.77
CA SER A 31 -3.46 0.95 2.26
C SER A 31 -3.93 1.43 0.88
N GLY A 32 -3.66 2.69 0.52
CA GLY A 32 -3.97 3.22 -0.81
C GLY A 32 -3.07 2.61 -1.87
N GLU A 33 -1.76 2.61 -1.64
CA GLU A 33 -0.77 2.02 -2.56
C GLU A 33 -1.03 0.52 -2.77
N LEU A 34 -1.31 -0.20 -1.69
CA LEU A 34 -1.66 -1.63 -1.77
C LEU A 34 -2.99 -1.86 -2.50
N ALA A 35 -4.01 -1.03 -2.29
CA ALA A 35 -5.28 -1.16 -3.00
C ALA A 35 -5.13 -0.90 -4.49
N ASP A 36 -4.32 0.09 -4.88
CA ASP A 36 -4.04 0.41 -6.28
C ASP A 36 -3.27 -0.73 -6.96
N ALA A 37 -2.30 -1.34 -6.26
CA ALA A 37 -1.58 -2.52 -6.75
C ALA A 37 -2.46 -3.78 -6.84
N ILE A 38 -3.45 -3.93 -5.96
CA ILE A 38 -4.45 -4.99 -6.08
C ILE A 38 -5.34 -4.77 -7.29
N LYS A 39 -5.85 -3.54 -7.47
CA LYS A 39 -6.73 -3.18 -8.60
C LYS A 39 -6.01 -3.31 -9.95
N SER A 40 -4.74 -2.93 -10.01
CA SER A 40 -3.94 -3.04 -11.24
C SER A 40 -3.49 -4.48 -11.55
N GLY A 41 -3.63 -5.39 -10.59
CA GLY A 41 -3.14 -6.77 -10.67
C GLY A 41 -1.64 -6.92 -10.38
N SER A 42 -0.90 -5.83 -10.11
CA SER A 42 0.54 -5.89 -9.81
C SER A 42 0.86 -6.56 -8.48
N SER A 43 -0.10 -6.61 -7.55
CA SER A 43 0.07 -7.30 -6.25
C SER A 43 0.17 -8.82 -6.32
N GLY A 44 -0.31 -9.45 -7.41
CA GLY A 44 -0.38 -10.90 -7.53
C GLY A 44 -1.41 -11.61 -6.64
N LEU A 45 -2.23 -10.88 -5.87
CA LEU A 45 -3.16 -11.46 -4.89
C LEU A 45 -4.44 -12.07 -5.51
N GLY A 46 -4.72 -11.81 -6.80
CA GLY A 46 -5.90 -12.38 -7.48
C GLY A 46 -7.24 -11.98 -6.85
N VAL A 47 -7.33 -10.79 -6.26
CA VAL A 47 -8.54 -10.29 -5.61
C VAL A 47 -9.30 -9.36 -6.55
N SER A 48 -10.63 -9.40 -6.51
CA SER A 48 -11.48 -8.50 -7.29
C SER A 48 -11.33 -7.03 -6.83
N GLU A 49 -11.41 -6.09 -7.78
CA GLU A 49 -11.19 -4.65 -7.53
C GLU A 49 -12.12 -4.07 -6.44
N ASP A 50 -13.36 -4.58 -6.35
CA ASP A 50 -14.35 -4.17 -5.35
C ASP A 50 -13.98 -4.59 -3.91
N LYS A 51 -13.00 -5.48 -3.76
CA LYS A 51 -12.47 -5.95 -2.47
C LYS A 51 -11.08 -5.44 -2.16
N ALA A 52 -10.42 -4.79 -3.12
CA ALA A 52 -9.06 -4.28 -2.98
C ALA A 52 -8.89 -3.34 -1.77
N ASP A 53 -9.81 -2.40 -1.55
CA ASP A 53 -9.72 -1.44 -0.44
C ASP A 53 -9.92 -2.09 0.95
N CYS A 54 -10.56 -3.27 0.99
CA CYS A 54 -10.69 -4.06 2.22
C CYS A 54 -9.42 -4.89 2.46
N VAL A 55 -8.96 -5.61 1.43
CA VAL A 55 -7.76 -6.46 1.51
C VAL A 55 -6.53 -5.61 1.83
N ALA A 56 -6.37 -4.45 1.19
CA ALA A 56 -5.27 -3.54 1.48
C ALA A 56 -5.25 -3.06 2.93
N LYS A 57 -6.43 -2.85 3.56
CA LYS A 57 -6.48 -2.54 5.00
C LYS A 57 -6.05 -3.72 5.85
N VAL A 58 -6.49 -4.93 5.52
CA VAL A 58 -6.08 -6.13 6.26
C VAL A 58 -4.56 -6.33 6.18
N LEU A 59 -3.96 -6.11 5.01
CA LEU A 59 -2.50 -6.18 4.84
C LEU A 59 -1.78 -5.16 5.71
N VAL A 60 -2.19 -3.88 5.69
CA VAL A 60 -1.57 -2.85 6.56
C VAL A 60 -1.79 -3.13 8.04
N ASP A 61 -2.95 -3.65 8.43
CA ASP A 61 -3.30 -4.00 9.82
C ASP A 61 -2.57 -5.27 10.31
N SER A 62 -1.93 -6.03 9.42
CA SER A 62 -1.35 -7.33 9.75
C SER A 62 0.03 -7.24 10.40
N ASP A 63 0.48 -8.35 10.98
CA ASP A 63 1.83 -8.48 11.53
C ASP A 63 2.91 -8.71 10.46
N LEU A 64 2.56 -8.63 9.16
CA LEU A 64 3.55 -8.65 8.09
C LEU A 64 4.51 -7.47 8.24
N SER A 65 5.78 -7.75 8.00
CA SER A 65 6.82 -6.74 7.93
C SER A 65 6.58 -5.77 6.78
N ASP A 66 7.16 -4.58 6.89
CA ASP A 66 7.07 -3.56 5.83
C ASP A 66 7.73 -4.07 4.54
N GLU A 67 8.75 -4.92 4.66
CA GLU A 67 9.39 -5.69 3.59
C GLU A 67 8.40 -6.59 2.87
N ALA A 68 7.66 -7.40 3.63
CA ALA A 68 6.65 -8.30 3.09
C ALA A 68 5.53 -7.53 2.39
N LEU A 69 5.12 -6.38 2.92
CA LEU A 69 4.10 -5.55 2.30
C LEU A 69 4.54 -4.93 0.98
N ARG A 70 5.82 -4.61 0.81
CA ARG A 70 6.35 -4.09 -0.47
C ARG A 70 6.19 -5.08 -1.62
N ARG A 71 6.15 -6.39 -1.36
CA ARG A 71 5.85 -7.38 -2.43
C ARG A 71 4.51 -7.14 -3.11
N TYR A 72 3.53 -6.68 -2.34
CA TYR A 72 2.17 -6.51 -2.85
C TYR A 72 1.96 -5.16 -3.54
N THR A 73 2.97 -4.28 -3.59
CA THR A 73 2.90 -3.05 -4.38
C THR A 73 3.32 -3.28 -5.85
N GLY A 74 3.84 -4.46 -6.18
CA GLY A 74 4.44 -4.75 -7.49
C GLY A 74 5.92 -4.39 -7.59
N ASP A 75 6.57 -4.14 -6.44
CA ASP A 75 8.01 -3.99 -6.35
C ASP A 75 8.68 -5.36 -6.51
N ASN A 76 9.52 -5.51 -7.54
CA ASN A 76 10.21 -6.75 -7.87
C ASN A 76 11.51 -6.91 -7.08
N ASP A 77 11.94 -5.88 -6.33
CA ASP A 77 13.17 -5.87 -5.55
C ASP A 77 12.93 -6.19 -4.05
N ALA A 78 11.72 -6.60 -3.67
CA ALA A 78 11.42 -6.94 -2.27
C ALA A 78 12.21 -8.18 -1.79
N GLU A 79 12.89 -8.09 -0.64
CA GLU A 79 13.68 -9.19 -0.08
C GLU A 79 12.80 -10.30 0.50
N ASP A 80 13.23 -11.56 0.45
CA ASP A 80 12.49 -12.78 0.85
C ASP A 80 11.74 -12.66 2.19
N LEU A 81 10.55 -13.29 2.26
CA LEU A 81 9.77 -13.37 3.49
C LEU A 81 10.57 -14.14 4.54
N ASN A 82 10.55 -13.64 5.77
CA ASN A 82 11.14 -14.37 6.90
C ASN A 82 10.10 -15.31 7.55
N ASP A 83 10.57 -16.20 8.42
CA ASP A 83 9.71 -17.17 9.12
C ASP A 83 8.55 -16.55 9.93
N ALA A 84 8.64 -15.28 10.31
CA ALA A 84 7.56 -14.59 11.02
C ALA A 84 6.51 -14.08 10.03
N ASP A 85 6.93 -13.54 8.89
CA ASP A 85 6.04 -13.12 7.80
C ASP A 85 5.26 -14.30 7.24
N ASP A 86 5.91 -15.46 7.06
CA ASP A 86 5.25 -16.68 6.59
C ASP A 86 4.11 -17.12 7.51
N LYS A 87 4.31 -17.02 8.83
CA LYS A 87 3.26 -17.34 9.82
C LYS A 87 2.15 -16.30 9.82
N ALA A 88 2.52 -15.01 9.79
CA ALA A 88 1.55 -13.92 9.74
C ALA A 88 0.70 -13.97 8.47
N PHE A 89 1.22 -14.53 7.37
CA PHE A 89 0.48 -14.68 6.13
C PHE A 89 -0.75 -15.59 6.26
N GLU A 90 -0.67 -16.67 7.05
CA GLU A 90 -1.84 -17.53 7.30
C GLU A 90 -2.96 -16.75 8.03
N ASP A 91 -2.59 -15.95 9.02
CA ASP A 91 -3.52 -15.10 9.77
C ASP A 91 -4.10 -13.97 8.91
N VAL A 92 -3.29 -13.42 7.99
CA VAL A 92 -3.74 -12.44 6.98
C VAL A 92 -4.79 -13.06 6.07
N LEU A 93 -4.55 -14.26 5.55
CA LEU A 93 -5.52 -14.94 4.69
C LEU A 93 -6.83 -15.22 5.41
N SER A 94 -6.78 -15.69 6.66
CA SER A 94 -7.98 -15.87 7.48
C SER A 94 -8.71 -14.54 7.69
N SER A 95 -7.97 -13.49 8.02
CA SER A 95 -8.52 -12.14 8.24
C SER A 95 -9.16 -11.56 6.99
N ILE A 96 -8.58 -11.80 5.81
CA ILE A 96 -9.16 -11.39 4.53
C ILE A 96 -10.49 -12.11 4.28
N GLN A 97 -10.53 -13.42 4.50
CA GLN A 97 -11.76 -14.21 4.31
C GLN A 97 -12.87 -13.75 5.26
N ASP A 98 -12.54 -13.57 6.54
CA ASP A 98 -13.50 -13.20 7.58
C ASP A 98 -13.97 -11.74 7.46
N ARG A 99 -13.05 -10.80 7.24
CA ARG A 99 -13.34 -9.35 7.23
C ARG A 99 -13.82 -8.86 5.88
N CYS A 100 -13.23 -9.36 4.79
CA CYS A 100 -13.51 -8.88 3.43
C CYS A 100 -14.51 -9.76 2.67
N LYS A 101 -14.93 -10.89 3.26
CA LYS A 101 -15.89 -11.82 2.66
C LYS A 101 -15.49 -12.24 1.25
N VAL A 102 -14.19 -12.42 1.05
CA VAL A 102 -13.65 -12.91 -0.22
C VAL A 102 -13.86 -14.41 -0.25
N SER A 103 -14.82 -14.87 -1.04
CA SER A 103 -14.99 -16.30 -1.31
C SER A 103 -13.81 -16.78 -2.15
N GLN A 104 -13.05 -17.79 -1.68
CA GLN A 104 -12.03 -18.46 -2.48
C GLN A 104 -12.65 -18.90 -3.82
N GLY A 105 -12.32 -18.23 -4.93
CA GLY A 105 -12.88 -18.58 -6.24
C GLY A 105 -13.01 -17.46 -7.28
N ALA A 106 -12.08 -16.51 -7.36
CA ALA A 106 -11.95 -15.66 -8.54
C ALA A 106 -10.50 -15.61 -9.01
N VAL A 107 -10.00 -16.75 -9.49
CA VAL A 107 -8.88 -16.84 -10.43
C VAL A 107 -9.40 -17.20 -11.80
#